data_AF-A0A936IYZ1-F1
#
_entry.id   AF-A0A936IYZ1-F1
#
_cell.length_a   1.000
_cell.length_b   1.000
_cell.length_c   1.000
_cell.angle_alpha   90.00
_cell.angle_beta   90.00
_cell.angle_gamma   90.00
#
_symmetry.space_group_name_H-M   'P 1'
#
loop_
_entity.id
_entity.type
_entity.pdbx_description
1 polymer ?
#
loop_
_entity_poly.entity_id
_entity_poly.type
_entity_poly.pdbx_seq_one_letter_code
_entity_poly.pdbx_strand_id
1 'polypeptide(L)'
;MEELHEMTGCTGRQCEYSIEGTSINCQNGSGGCFTAKMLVAKPSDFHDAPLVDASAQINKILDNIKPDPHGRKLSFLATNMGAMLAWVRHDVVPSPGGVTSADSDEEIAEALGVTP
;
A
#
# COMPACT_ATOMS: atom_id res chain seq x y z
N MET A 1 24.64 -23.55 -7.92
CA MET A 1 24.39 -22.46 -8.86
C MET A 1 23.20 -22.89 -9.66
N GLU A 2 22.05 -22.25 -9.70
CA GLU A 2 21.54 -20.92 -9.33
C GLU A 2 20.06 -21.07 -9.81
N GLU A 3 18.97 -20.63 -9.19
CA GLU A 3 18.68 -19.53 -8.30
C GLU A 3 17.52 -19.99 -7.40
N LEU A 4 17.57 -19.61 -6.13
CA LEU A 4 16.35 -19.56 -5.32
C LEU A 4 15.39 -18.64 -6.06
N HIS A 5 14.21 -19.15 -6.42
CA HIS A 5 13.05 -18.34 -6.79
C HIS A 5 12.91 -17.25 -5.72
N GLU A 6 13.42 -16.07 -6.05
CA GLU A 6 13.32 -14.87 -5.24
C GLU A 6 11.82 -14.68 -5.02
N MET A 7 11.42 -14.69 -3.75
CA MET A 7 10.01 -14.59 -3.37
C MET A 7 9.43 -13.35 -4.04
N THR A 8 8.71 -13.54 -5.14
CA THR A 8 8.04 -12.50 -5.92
C THR A 8 7.06 -11.82 -4.99
N GLY A 9 7.49 -10.71 -4.42
CA GLY A 9 6.74 -9.88 -3.48
C GLY A 9 7.69 -9.01 -2.68
N CYS A 10 7.55 -7.69 -2.82
CA CYS A 10 8.34 -6.78 -1.99
C CYS A 10 8.01 -6.98 -0.50
N THR A 11 9.05 -7.01 0.31
CA THR A 11 8.97 -6.98 1.77
C THR A 11 9.85 -5.87 2.31
N GLY A 12 9.28 -4.88 3.01
CA GLY A 12 10.04 -3.83 3.69
C GLY A 12 9.77 -2.42 3.17
N ARG A 13 10.76 -1.53 3.30
CA ARG A 13 10.63 -0.06 3.13
C ARG A 13 10.63 0.45 1.69
N GLN A 14 10.73 -0.46 0.73
CA GLN A 14 10.93 -0.15 -0.68
C GLN A 14 9.84 -0.82 -1.51
N CYS A 15 8.61 -0.84 -1.02
CA CYS A 15 7.51 -1.46 -1.75
C CYS A 15 6.76 -0.38 -2.51
N GLU A 16 6.63 -0.55 -3.82
CA GLU A 16 5.96 0.36 -4.74
C GLU A 16 4.70 -0.29 -5.29
N TYR A 17 3.71 0.51 -5.69
CA TYR A 17 2.54 -0.01 -6.41
C TYR A 17 2.72 0.10 -7.93
N SER A 18 2.05 -0.81 -8.63
CA SER A 18 1.79 -0.71 -10.07
C SER A 18 0.30 -0.94 -10.29
N ILE A 19 -0.38 0.02 -10.93
CA ILE A 19 -1.80 -0.06 -11.27
C ILE A 19 -1.92 -0.55 -12.72
N GLU A 20 -2.65 -1.65 -12.90
CA GLU A 20 -2.88 -2.33 -14.18
C GLU A 20 -4.37 -2.62 -14.36
N GLY A 21 -5.07 -1.73 -15.06
CA GLY A 21 -6.53 -1.79 -15.18
C GLY A 21 -7.18 -1.73 -13.80
N THR A 22 -7.93 -2.77 -13.42
CA THR A 22 -8.59 -2.84 -12.10
C THR A 22 -7.77 -3.56 -11.03
N SER A 23 -6.51 -3.88 -11.31
CA SER A 23 -5.63 -4.62 -10.39
C SER A 23 -4.49 -3.74 -9.91
N ILE A 24 -4.10 -3.93 -8.65
CA ILE A 24 -2.93 -3.26 -8.07
C ILE A 24 -1.94 -4.33 -7.63
N ASN A 25 -0.68 -4.14 -8.00
CA ASN A 25 0.43 -5.03 -7.71
C ASN A 25 1.44 -4.31 -6.81
N CYS A 26 2.05 -5.04 -5.87
CA CYS A 26 3.14 -4.56 -5.04
C CYS A 26 4.46 -5.13 -5.55
N GLN A 27 5.43 -4.25 -5.82
CA GLN A 27 6.76 -4.59 -6.33
C GLN A 27 7.87 -3.88 -5.54
N ASN A 28 9.13 -4.23 -5.78
CA ASN A 28 10.26 -3.48 -5.24
C ASN A 28 10.33 -2.08 -5.90
N GLY A 29 10.61 -1.04 -5.14
CA GLY A 29 10.62 0.36 -5.57
C GLY A 29 10.71 1.37 -4.42
N SER A 30 10.06 2.52 -4.52
CA SER A 30 10.34 3.72 -3.70
C SER A 30 9.60 3.84 -2.37
N GLY A 31 8.58 3.01 -2.11
CA GLY A 31 7.85 3.04 -0.83
C GLY A 31 6.37 3.47 -0.90
N GLY A 32 5.73 3.42 -2.07
CA GLY A 32 4.30 3.75 -2.23
C GLY A 32 3.28 2.71 -1.74
N CYS A 33 3.67 1.46 -1.44
CA CYS A 33 2.74 0.40 -1.02
C CYS A 33 3.21 -0.29 0.26
N PHE A 34 2.42 -0.25 1.33
CA PHE A 34 2.78 -0.90 2.60
C PHE A 34 1.57 -1.47 3.32
N THR A 35 1.79 -2.36 4.28
CA THR A 35 0.70 -3.01 5.04
C THR A 35 -0.21 -1.98 5.68
N ALA A 36 -1.53 -2.21 5.58
CA ALA A 36 -2.54 -1.38 6.22
C ALA A 36 -2.53 -1.56 7.75
N LYS A 37 -1.62 -0.86 8.44
CA LYS A 37 -1.52 -0.85 9.89
C LYS A 37 -0.91 0.46 10.39
N MET A 38 -1.60 1.12 11.31
CA MET A 38 -1.06 2.28 12.02
C MET A 38 -0.05 1.82 13.06
N LEU A 39 1.08 2.52 13.15
CA LEU A 39 2.07 2.24 14.20
C LEU A 39 1.54 2.69 15.56
N VAL A 40 1.86 1.90 16.59
CA VAL A 40 1.60 2.28 17.98
C VAL A 40 2.87 2.91 18.54
N ALA A 41 2.81 4.19 18.87
CA ALA A 41 3.93 4.95 19.42
C ALA A 41 3.60 5.50 20.81
N LYS A 42 4.64 5.90 21.55
CA LYS A 42 4.46 6.64 22.80
C LYS A 42 4.00 8.07 22.46
N PRO A 43 3.17 8.71 23.31
CA PRO A 43 2.80 10.11 23.12
C PRO A 43 4.01 11.03 23.02
N SER A 44 3.94 12.03 22.15
CA SER A 44 4.96 13.06 21.93
C SER A 44 4.34 14.34 21.37
N ASP A 45 5.13 15.40 21.22
CA ASP A 45 4.68 16.68 20.64
C ASP A 45 4.13 16.55 19.20
N PHE A 46 4.51 15.50 18.47
CA PHE A 46 4.05 15.21 17.11
C PHE A 46 3.06 14.03 17.05
N HIS A 47 2.72 13.43 18.19
CA HIS A 47 1.82 12.28 18.31
C HIS A 47 1.14 12.32 19.68
N ASP A 48 0.28 13.32 19.86
CA ASP A 48 -0.43 13.55 21.11
C ASP A 48 -1.50 12.49 21.41
N ALA A 49 -2.20 12.63 22.53
CA ALA A 49 -3.22 11.66 22.95
C ALA A 49 -4.33 11.46 21.88
N PRO A 50 -4.92 12.51 21.28
CA PRO A 50 -5.84 12.36 20.15
C PRO A 50 -5.28 11.51 19.00
N LEU A 51 -4.02 11.72 18.59
CA LEU A 51 -3.41 10.97 17.49
C LEU A 51 -3.14 9.50 17.86
N VAL A 52 -2.77 9.22 19.11
CA VAL A 52 -2.64 7.86 19.64
C VAL A 52 -3.99 7.13 19.58
N ASP A 53 -5.05 7.79 20.06
CA ASP A 53 -6.40 7.22 20.10
C ASP A 53 -6.93 6.97 18.69
N ALA A 54 -6.74 7.91 17.76
CA ALA A 54 -7.14 7.76 16.37
C ALA A 54 -6.42 6.57 15.70
N SER A 55 -5.11 6.42 15.93
CA SER A 55 -4.31 5.31 15.39
C SER A 55 -4.82 3.96 15.90
N ALA A 56 -5.16 3.88 17.19
CA ALA A 56 -5.73 2.67 17.79
C ALA A 56 -7.12 2.34 17.23
N GLN A 57 -7.98 3.35 17.01
CA GLN A 57 -9.30 3.17 16.42
C GLN A 57 -9.22 2.70 14.97
N ILE A 58 -8.32 3.27 14.17
CA ILE A 58 -8.08 2.83 12.79
C ILE A 58 -7.65 1.36 12.78
N ASN A 59 -6.69 0.96 13.62
CA ASN A 59 -6.27 -0.44 13.72
C ASN A 59 -7.43 -1.38 14.08
N LYS A 60 -8.30 -0.99 15.02
CA LYS A 60 -9.50 -1.79 15.33
C LYS A 60 -10.44 -1.96 14.14
N ILE A 61 -10.59 -0.93 13.31
CA ILE A 61 -11.40 -1.02 12.09
C ILE A 61 -10.73 -1.97 11.10
N LEU A 62 -9.42 -1.82 10.88
CA LEU A 62 -8.65 -2.65 9.94
C LEU A 62 -8.63 -4.13 10.34
N ASP A 63 -8.48 -4.43 11.63
CA ASP A 63 -8.47 -5.80 12.16
C ASP A 63 -9.81 -6.54 11.96
N ASN A 64 -10.91 -5.79 11.75
CA ASN A 64 -12.23 -6.36 11.48
C ASN A 64 -12.48 -6.64 9.98
N ILE A 65 -11.60 -6.19 9.09
CA ILE A 65 -11.72 -6.45 7.65
C ILE A 65 -11.31 -7.90 7.39
N LYS A 66 -12.23 -8.69 6.81
CA LYS A 66 -11.94 -10.09 6.48
C LYS A 66 -10.85 -10.17 5.39
N PRO A 67 -9.95 -11.17 5.46
CA PRO A 67 -8.98 -11.40 4.40
C PRO A 67 -9.65 -11.55 3.04
N ASP A 68 -9.00 -11.03 2.00
CA ASP A 68 -9.46 -11.16 0.64
C ASP A 68 -9.45 -12.63 0.19
N PRO A 69 -10.55 -13.18 -0.36
CA PRO A 69 -10.62 -14.59 -0.77
C PRO A 69 -9.68 -14.93 -1.93
N HIS A 70 -9.15 -13.92 -2.63
CA HIS A 70 -8.20 -14.10 -3.73
C HIS A 70 -6.74 -13.91 -3.29
N GLY A 71 -6.47 -13.85 -1.99
CA GLY A 71 -5.10 -13.82 -1.44
C GLY A 71 -4.40 -12.46 -1.53
N ARG A 72 -5.10 -11.39 -1.96
CA ARG A 72 -4.56 -10.03 -1.93
C ARG A 72 -4.36 -9.56 -0.50
N LYS A 73 -3.36 -8.70 -0.30
CA LYS A 73 -3.05 -8.11 1.01
C LYS A 73 -3.72 -6.75 1.14
N LEU A 74 -4.25 -6.47 2.33
CA LEU A 74 -4.76 -5.15 2.66
C LEU A 74 -3.56 -4.21 2.86
N SER A 75 -3.49 -3.17 2.04
CA SER A 75 -2.36 -2.25 1.99
C SER A 75 -2.82 -0.80 1.98
N PHE A 76 -2.01 0.08 2.54
CA PHE A 76 -2.03 1.50 2.23
C PHE A 76 -1.24 1.73 0.94
N LEU A 77 -1.86 2.40 -0.01
CA LEU A 77 -1.20 3.05 -1.13
C LEU A 77 -0.99 4.51 -0.75
N ALA A 78 0.27 4.93 -0.66
CA ALA A 78 0.64 6.33 -0.49
C ALA A 78 0.93 6.94 -1.85
N THR A 79 0.16 7.94 -2.21
CA THR A 79 0.33 8.79 -3.39
C THR A 79 0.70 10.20 -2.95
N ASN A 80 1.04 11.10 -3.88
CA ASN A 80 1.26 12.51 -3.54
C ASN A 80 -0.04 13.21 -3.11
N MET A 81 -1.20 12.63 -3.42
CA MET A 81 -2.54 13.15 -3.07
C MET A 81 -3.04 12.65 -1.72
N GLY A 82 -2.41 11.62 -1.12
CA GLY A 82 -2.81 11.06 0.17
C GLY A 82 -2.63 9.54 0.25
N ALA A 83 -3.33 8.91 1.20
CA ALA A 83 -3.29 7.46 1.38
C ALA A 83 -4.65 6.81 1.11
N MET A 84 -4.65 5.66 0.43
CA MET A 84 -5.84 4.88 0.12
C MET A 84 -5.69 3.43 0.60
N LEU A 85 -6.76 2.85 1.15
CA LEU A 85 -6.83 1.41 1.42
C LEU A 85 -7.11 0.63 0.13
N ALA A 86 -6.32 -0.40 -0.15
CA ALA A 86 -6.48 -1.24 -1.33
C ALA A 86 -6.16 -2.71 -1.05
N TRP A 87 -6.76 -3.58 -1.87
CA TRP A 87 -6.38 -4.99 -1.97
C TRP A 87 -5.31 -5.16 -3.05
N VAL A 88 -4.11 -5.51 -2.63
CA VAL A 88 -2.92 -5.52 -3.51
C VAL A 88 -2.38 -6.93 -3.68
N ARG A 89 -2.04 -7.31 -4.91
CA ARG A 89 -1.34 -8.57 -5.21
C ARG A 89 0.14 -8.40 -4.90
N HIS A 90 0.72 -9.37 -4.20
CA HIS A 90 2.17 -9.38 -3.92
C HIS A 90 2.88 -10.50 -4.65
N ASP A 91 2.15 -11.44 -5.24
CA ASP A 91 2.61 -12.71 -5.80
C ASP A 91 2.77 -12.68 -7.33
N VAL A 92 2.72 -11.49 -7.92
CA VAL A 92 2.79 -11.30 -9.37
C VAL A 92 3.87 -10.29 -9.72
N VAL A 93 4.53 -10.52 -10.85
CA VAL A 93 5.38 -9.51 -11.47
C VAL A 93 4.45 -8.56 -12.25
N PRO A 94 4.41 -7.27 -11.91
CA PRO A 94 3.62 -6.31 -12.67
C PRO A 94 4.11 -6.18 -14.12
N SER A 95 3.18 -5.84 -15.00
CA SER A 95 3.42 -5.61 -16.41
C SER A 95 4.23 -4.32 -16.61
N PRO A 96 5.12 -4.25 -17.62
CA PRO A 96 5.76 -2.99 -17.99
C PRO A 96 4.71 -1.92 -18.34
N GLY A 97 4.89 -0.71 -17.82
CA GLY A 97 4.02 0.45 -18.13
C GLY A 97 2.78 0.61 -17.26
N GLY A 98 2.67 -0.12 -16.13
CA GLY A 98 1.68 0.20 -15.10
C GLY A 98 1.98 1.53 -14.40
N VAL A 99 0.94 2.19 -13.90
CA VAL A 99 1.05 3.50 -13.22
C VAL A 99 1.59 3.30 -11.80
N THR A 100 2.57 4.12 -11.42
CA THR A 100 3.36 4.08 -10.19
C THR A 100 3.30 5.41 -9.45
N SER A 101 3.99 5.52 -8.30
CA SER A 101 4.13 6.77 -7.56
C SER A 101 4.99 7.84 -8.26
N ALA A 102 5.74 7.47 -9.31
CA ALA A 102 6.58 8.38 -10.07
C ALA A 102 5.83 9.13 -11.19
N ASP A 103 4.63 8.69 -11.52
CA ASP A 103 3.78 9.29 -12.53
C ASP A 103 3.05 10.54 -11.97
N SER A 104 2.38 11.31 -12.83
CA SER A 104 1.69 12.53 -12.42
C SER A 104 0.46 12.25 -11.54
N ASP A 105 0.06 13.24 -10.75
CA ASP A 105 -1.14 13.14 -9.91
C ASP A 105 -2.40 12.91 -10.77
N GLU A 106 -2.47 13.48 -11.97
CA GLU A 106 -3.54 13.22 -12.93
C GLU A 106 -3.57 11.77 -13.41
N GLU A 107 -2.42 11.20 -13.78
CA GLU A 107 -2.32 9.78 -14.20
C GLU A 107 -2.67 8.83 -13.05
N ILE A 108 -2.19 9.11 -11.84
CA ILE A 108 -2.50 8.32 -10.65
C ILE A 108 -3.99 8.44 -10.31
N ALA A 109 -4.57 9.64 -10.38
CA ALA A 109 -5.98 9.87 -10.08
C ALA A 109 -6.89 9.15 -11.08
N GLU A 110 -6.58 9.23 -12.38
CA GLU A 110 -7.29 8.49 -13.43
C GLU A 110 -7.19 6.98 -13.21
N ALA A 111 -5.98 6.47 -12.93
CA ALA A 111 -5.76 5.04 -12.70
C ALA A 111 -6.46 4.50 -11.45
N LEU A 112 -6.55 5.29 -10.38
CA LEU A 112 -7.25 4.93 -9.14
C LEU A 112 -8.75 5.25 -9.17
N GLY A 113 -9.23 6.02 -10.15
CA GLY A 113 -10.60 6.50 -10.20
C GLY A 113 -10.96 7.46 -9.06
N VAL A 114 -9.98 8.24 -8.58
CA VAL A 114 -10.16 9.24 -7.52
C VAL A 114 -10.19 10.65 -8.08
N THR A 115 -10.69 11.60 -7.29
CA THR A 115 -10.58 13.03 -7.62
C THR A 115 -9.33 13.59 -6.93
N PRO A 116 -8.48 14.36 -7.64
CA PRO A 116 -7.33 15.04 -7.04
C PRO A 116 -7.71 16.04 -5.94
#